data_AF-B6RUH9-F1
#
_entry.id   AF-B6RUH9-F1
#
_cell.length_a   1.000
_cell.length_b   1.000
_cell.length_c   1.000
_cell.angle_alpha   90.00
_cell.angle_beta   90.00
_cell.angle_gamma   90.00
#
_symmetry.space_group_name_H-M   'P 1'
#
loop_
_entity.id
_entity.type
_entity.pdbx_description
1 polymer ?
#
loop_
_entity_poly.entity_id
_entity_poly.type
_entity_poly.pdbx_seq_one_letter_code
_entity_poly.pdbx_strand_id
1 'polypeptide(L)'
;MAPNIRKHHPLLKMINNSLIDLPTPSNISAWWNFGSLLGICLATQIITGLLMAAHYTADTTLAFTSVAHTCRNVQFGWLIRNLHANGASLFFICIYLHIGRGFYYGSYLFKETW
;
A
#
# COMPACT_ATOMS: atom_id res chain seq x y z
N MET A 1 -11.96 -38.37 2.24
CA MET A 1 -11.04 -37.26 1.93
C MET A 1 -11.32 -36.14 2.91
N ALA A 2 -10.32 -35.63 3.65
CA ALA A 2 -10.56 -34.57 4.63
C ALA A 2 -10.89 -33.24 3.92
N PRO A 3 -11.82 -32.42 4.44
CA PRO A 3 -12.12 -31.12 3.87
C PRO A 3 -10.88 -30.20 3.89
N ASN A 4 -10.65 -29.47 2.80
CA ASN A 4 -9.50 -28.55 2.71
C ASN A 4 -9.66 -27.40 3.71
N ILE A 5 -8.78 -27.34 4.72
CA ILE A 5 -8.77 -26.33 5.79
C ILE A 5 -8.90 -24.90 5.24
N ARG A 6 -8.27 -24.62 4.09
CA ARG A 6 -8.32 -23.31 3.40
C ARG A 6 -9.75 -22.84 3.11
N LYS A 7 -10.67 -23.77 2.82
CA LYS A 7 -12.06 -23.46 2.45
C LYS A 7 -13.03 -23.47 3.64
N HIS A 8 -12.65 -24.08 4.75
CA HIS A 8 -13.53 -24.29 5.90
C HIS A 8 -13.16 -23.47 7.13
N HIS A 9 -11.88 -23.22 7.38
CA HIS A 9 -11.45 -22.42 8.53
C HIS A 9 -11.95 -20.97 8.35
N PRO A 10 -12.66 -20.37 9.32
CA PRO A 10 -13.32 -19.07 9.16
C PRO A 10 -12.41 -17.96 8.63
N LEU A 11 -11.18 -17.85 9.15
CA LEU A 11 -10.19 -16.86 8.68
C LEU A 11 -9.63 -17.19 7.28
N LEU A 12 -9.20 -18.44 7.06
CA LEU A 12 -8.58 -18.83 5.79
C LEU A 12 -9.58 -18.82 4.64
N LYS A 13 -10.87 -19.06 4.93
CA LYS A 13 -11.95 -18.94 3.94
C LYS A 13 -12.05 -17.52 3.38
N MET A 14 -11.90 -16.49 4.21
CA MET A 14 -11.90 -15.09 3.77
C MET A 14 -10.72 -14.80 2.84
N ILE A 15 -9.51 -15.25 3.23
CA ILE A 15 -8.30 -15.12 2.40
C ILE A 15 -8.46 -15.88 1.09
N ASN A 16 -9.00 -17.11 1.15
CA ASN A 16 -9.21 -17.94 -0.03
C ASN A 16 -10.11 -17.26 -1.06
N ASN A 17 -11.24 -16.74 -0.59
CA ASN A 17 -12.26 -16.15 -1.46
C ASN A 17 -11.85 -14.79 -2.04
N SER A 18 -10.84 -14.13 -1.47
CA SER A 18 -10.38 -12.80 -1.90
C SER A 18 -9.03 -12.80 -2.61
N LEU A 19 -8.17 -13.80 -2.39
CA LEU A 19 -6.79 -13.81 -2.90
C LEU A 19 -6.36 -15.10 -3.61
N ILE A 20 -7.05 -16.22 -3.42
CA ILE A 20 -6.57 -17.52 -3.93
C ILE A 20 -7.53 -18.09 -4.99
N ASP A 21 -8.76 -18.42 -4.59
CA ASP A 21 -9.79 -18.95 -5.48
C ASP A 21 -10.77 -17.84 -5.90
N LEU A 22 -10.28 -16.61 -6.11
CA LEU A 22 -11.07 -15.49 -6.58
C LEU A 22 -11.27 -15.59 -8.11
N PRO A 23 -12.51 -15.74 -8.62
CA PRO A 23 -12.75 -15.71 -10.05
C PRO A 23 -12.38 -14.34 -10.63
N THR A 24 -11.43 -14.32 -11.56
CA THR A 24 -10.91 -13.10 -12.20
C THR A 24 -11.00 -13.24 -13.72
N PRO A 25 -11.40 -12.19 -14.47
CA PRO A 25 -11.39 -12.25 -15.93
C PRO A 25 -9.99 -12.56 -16.47
N SER A 26 -9.89 -13.44 -17.46
CA SER A 26 -8.61 -13.91 -18.01
C SER A 26 -7.87 -12.86 -18.85
N ASN A 27 -8.54 -11.77 -19.25
CA ASN A 27 -8.04 -10.75 -20.16
C ASN A 27 -7.79 -9.39 -19.48
N ILE A 28 -7.65 -9.33 -18.15
CA ILE A 28 -7.23 -8.10 -17.47
C ILE A 28 -5.81 -7.69 -17.93
N SER A 29 -5.63 -6.40 -18.20
CA SER A 29 -4.35 -5.84 -18.64
C SER A 29 -3.51 -5.37 -17.44
N ALA A 30 -2.29 -4.91 -17.70
CA ALA A 30 -1.38 -4.36 -16.67
C ALA A 30 -2.01 -3.22 -15.84
N TRP A 31 -3.02 -2.52 -16.38
CA TRP A 31 -3.74 -1.46 -15.69
C TRP A 31 -4.50 -1.95 -14.43
N TRP A 32 -4.81 -3.25 -14.33
CA TRP A 32 -5.43 -3.82 -13.13
C TRP A 32 -4.46 -3.99 -11.94
N ASN A 33 -3.15 -3.90 -12.19
CA ASN A 33 -2.14 -4.03 -11.14
C ASN A 33 -2.11 -2.83 -10.18
N PHE A 34 -2.60 -1.66 -10.61
CA PHE A 34 -2.53 -0.46 -9.77
C PHE A 34 -3.36 -0.57 -8.46
N GLY A 35 -4.34 -1.48 -8.40
CA GLY A 35 -5.06 -1.75 -7.14
C GLY A 35 -4.17 -2.40 -6.07
N SER A 36 -3.46 -3.47 -6.43
CA SER A 36 -2.55 -4.14 -5.50
C SER A 36 -1.32 -3.29 -5.19
N LEU A 37 -0.80 -2.54 -6.17
CA LEU A 37 0.29 -1.58 -5.93
C LEU A 37 -0.10 -0.48 -4.94
N LEU A 38 -1.33 0.02 -4.98
CA LEU A 38 -1.82 0.97 -3.97
C LEU A 38 -1.87 0.34 -2.57
N GLY A 39 -2.31 -0.91 -2.45
CA GLY A 39 -2.27 -1.66 -1.19
C GLY A 39 -0.85 -1.82 -0.64
N ILE A 40 0.11 -2.13 -1.51
CA ILE A 40 1.54 -2.20 -1.14
C ILE A 40 2.06 -0.81 -0.74
N CYS A 41 1.76 0.24 -1.51
CA CYS A 41 2.17 1.61 -1.20
C CYS A 41 1.64 2.02 0.18
N LEU A 42 0.38 1.74 0.50
CA LEU A 42 -0.20 2.03 1.81
C LEU A 42 0.54 1.29 2.93
N ALA A 43 0.76 -0.02 2.79
CA ALA A 43 1.50 -0.80 3.79
C ALA A 43 2.93 -0.26 3.99
N THR A 44 3.64 0.05 2.90
CA THR A 44 4.99 0.64 2.96
C THR A 44 4.98 2.01 3.65
N GLN A 45 4.02 2.88 3.34
CA GLN A 45 3.92 4.20 3.97
C GLN A 45 3.62 4.09 5.47
N ILE A 46 2.72 3.20 5.89
CA ILE A 46 2.43 2.96 7.32
C ILE A 46 3.68 2.47 8.04
N ILE A 47 4.34 1.43 7.52
CA ILE A 47 5.53 0.85 8.17
C ILE A 47 6.65 1.89 8.28
N THR A 48 7.01 2.53 7.17
CA THR A 48 8.08 3.54 7.16
C THR A 48 7.71 4.78 7.98
N GLY A 49 6.44 5.18 7.98
CA GLY A 49 5.92 6.29 8.78
C GLY A 49 6.03 6.02 10.27
N LEU A 50 5.66 4.82 10.73
CA LEU A 50 5.80 4.41 12.13
C LEU A 50 7.28 4.40 12.56
N LEU A 51 8.18 3.88 11.71
CA LEU A 51 9.61 3.87 11.99
C LEU A 51 10.19 5.29 12.11
N MET A 52 9.75 6.23 11.28
CA MET A 52 10.17 7.63 11.42
C MET A 52 9.54 8.31 12.64
N ALA A 53 8.27 8.04 12.93
CA ALA A 53 7.55 8.64 14.05
C ALA A 53 8.21 8.32 15.39
N ALA A 54 8.81 7.13 15.55
CA ALA A 54 9.57 6.74 16.73
C ALA A 54 10.82 7.62 17.00
N HIS A 55 11.29 8.38 15.99
CA HIS A 55 12.47 9.24 16.08
C HIS A 55 12.17 10.73 15.79
N TYR A 56 10.91 11.06 15.51
CA TYR A 56 10.48 12.42 15.21
C TYR A 56 10.09 13.17 16.50
N THR A 57 10.38 14.47 16.57
CA THR A 57 9.94 15.35 17.65
C THR A 57 9.01 16.42 17.11
N ALA A 58 7.75 16.40 17.53
CA ALA A 58 6.71 17.34 17.09
C ALA A 58 6.77 18.67 17.86
N ASP A 59 7.95 19.31 17.85
CA ASP A 59 8.18 20.64 18.41
C ASP A 59 8.81 21.54 17.34
N THR A 60 8.36 22.79 17.24
CA THR A 60 8.81 23.70 16.17
C THR A 60 10.31 24.01 16.19
N THR A 61 10.95 23.96 17.38
CA THR A 61 12.39 24.18 17.53
C THR A 61 13.20 22.93 17.22
N LEU A 62 12.60 21.74 17.31
CA LEU A 62 13.28 20.45 17.17
C LEU A 62 12.91 19.65 15.92
N ALA A 63 11.80 19.97 15.24
CA ALA A 63 11.24 19.16 14.15
C ALA A 63 12.25 18.93 13.02
N PHE A 64 12.88 19.99 12.51
CA PHE A 64 13.89 19.87 11.45
C PHE A 64 15.10 19.05 11.92
N THR A 65 15.61 19.33 13.13
CA THR A 65 16.78 18.65 13.66
C THR A 65 16.52 17.17 13.98
N SER A 66 15.30 16.79 14.38
CA SER A 66 14.93 15.39 14.62
C SER A 66 14.91 14.55 13.33
N VAL A 67 14.49 15.14 12.20
CA VAL A 67 14.57 14.48 10.88
C VAL A 67 16.02 14.35 10.43
N ALA A 68 16.83 15.39 10.61
CA ALA A 68 18.27 15.35 10.30
C ALA A 68 18.99 14.30 11.17
N HIS A 69 18.66 14.23 12.47
CA HIS A 69 19.14 13.22 13.40
C HIS A 69 18.79 11.82 12.94
N THR A 70 17.52 11.59 12.55
CA THR A 70 17.07 10.29 12.02
C THR A 70 17.90 9.88 10.80
N CYS A 71 18.12 10.79 9.85
CA CYS A 71 18.89 10.46 8.64
C CYS A 71 20.37 10.16 8.93
N ARG A 72 20.98 10.80 9.92
CA ARG A 72 22.42 10.71 10.18
C ARG A 72 22.80 9.65 11.21
N ASN A 73 21.95 9.44 12.21
CA ASN A 73 22.32 8.72 13.43
C ASN A 73 21.50 7.45 13.67
N VAL A 74 20.29 7.35 13.10
CA VAL A 74 19.48 6.11 13.18
C VAL A 74 19.97 5.15 12.09
N GLN A 75 20.18 3.88 12.46
CA GLN A 75 20.58 2.84 11.51
C GLN A 75 19.56 2.73 10.38
N PHE A 76 20.02 2.86 9.13
CA PHE A 76 19.17 2.95 7.93
C PHE A 76 18.13 4.08 7.95
N GLY A 77 18.22 5.06 8.86
CA GLY A 77 17.26 6.15 8.94
C GLY A 77 17.21 7.00 7.66
N TRP A 78 18.34 7.20 6.99
CA TRP A 78 18.38 7.83 5.66
C TRP A 78 17.58 7.02 4.62
N LEU A 79 17.67 5.69 4.64
CA LEU A 79 16.97 4.82 3.70
C LEU A 79 15.46 4.86 3.99
N ILE A 80 15.06 4.71 5.25
CA ILE A 80 13.65 4.75 5.68
C ILE A 80 13.02 6.09 5.29
N ARG A 81 13.70 7.22 5.58
CA ARG A 81 13.21 8.55 5.21
C ARG A 81 13.05 8.70 3.70
N ASN A 82 14.00 8.21 2.91
CA ASN A 82 13.91 8.27 1.45
C ASN A 82 12.82 7.37 0.89
N LEU A 83 12.63 6.17 1.44
CA LEU A 83 11.53 5.27 1.07
C LEU A 83 10.18 5.91 1.37
N HIS A 84 9.99 6.51 2.54
CA HIS A 84 8.73 7.17 2.88
C HIS A 84 8.44 8.39 1.99
N ALA A 85 9.47 9.21 1.73
CA ALA A 85 9.32 10.42 0.92
C ALA A 85 9.03 10.09 -0.56
N ASN A 86 9.80 9.19 -1.18
CA ASN A 86 9.56 8.79 -2.57
C ASN A 86 8.34 7.87 -2.71
N GLY A 87 8.04 7.08 -1.69
CA GLY A 87 6.86 6.23 -1.62
C GLY A 87 5.56 7.03 -1.68
N ALA A 88 5.54 8.25 -1.13
CA ALA A 88 4.40 9.17 -1.31
C ALA A 88 4.19 9.55 -2.79
N SER A 89 5.26 9.89 -3.52
CA SER A 89 5.15 10.18 -4.96
C SER A 89 4.70 8.96 -5.76
N LEU A 90 5.23 7.78 -5.45
CA LEU A 90 4.79 6.53 -6.08
C LEU A 90 3.31 6.24 -5.80
N PHE A 91 2.84 6.51 -4.58
CA PHE A 91 1.42 6.41 -4.22
C PHE A 91 0.56 7.27 -5.16
N PHE A 92 0.95 8.53 -5.38
CA PHE A 92 0.22 9.43 -6.28
C PHE A 92 0.30 9.00 -7.75
N ILE A 93 1.44 8.49 -8.21
CA ILE A 93 1.54 7.89 -9.55
C ILE A 93 0.55 6.72 -9.68
N CYS A 94 0.53 5.81 -8.71
CA CYS A 94 -0.39 4.67 -8.71
C CYS A 94 -1.85 5.10 -8.66
N ILE A 95 -2.23 6.09 -7.82
CA ILE A 95 -3.63 6.50 -7.69
C ILE A 95 -4.13 7.18 -8.96
N TYR A 96 -3.33 8.03 -9.61
CA TYR A 96 -3.74 8.67 -10.86
C TYR A 96 -3.89 7.66 -12.00
N LEU A 97 -2.99 6.68 -12.11
CA LEU A 97 -3.12 5.61 -13.11
C LEU A 97 -4.32 4.69 -12.79
N HIS A 98 -4.60 4.43 -11.50
CA HIS A 98 -5.76 3.65 -11.07
C HIS A 98 -7.09 4.34 -11.42
N ILE A 99 -7.19 5.65 -11.16
CA ILE A 99 -8.33 6.50 -11.53
C ILE A 99 -8.49 6.57 -13.05
N GLY A 100 -7.40 6.83 -13.78
CA GLY A 100 -7.40 6.90 -15.23
C GLY A 100 -7.87 5.61 -15.90
N ARG A 101 -7.40 4.46 -15.40
CA ARG A 101 -7.94 3.14 -15.80
C ARG A 101 -9.46 3.08 -15.58
N GLY A 102 -9.94 3.54 -14.43
CA GLY A 102 -11.35 3.48 -14.09
C GLY A 102 -12.23 4.31 -15.04
N PHE A 103 -11.76 5.47 -15.48
CA PHE A 103 -12.42 6.25 -16.53
C PHE A 103 -12.38 5.53 -17.89
N TYR A 104 -11.20 5.08 -18.33
CA TYR A 104 -11.03 4.49 -19.67
C TYR A 104 -11.86 3.22 -19.88
N TYR A 105 -11.97 2.36 -18.86
CA TYR A 105 -12.72 1.10 -18.94
C TYR A 105 -14.14 1.17 -18.37
N GLY A 106 -14.65 2.36 -18.02
CA GLY A 106 -15.99 2.52 -17.45
C GLY A 106 -16.16 1.87 -16.07
N SER A 107 -15.09 1.67 -15.30
CA SER A 107 -15.17 1.04 -13.97
C SER A 107 -15.94 1.88 -12.95
N TYR A 108 -16.11 3.18 -13.20
CA TYR A 108 -16.98 4.07 -12.41
C TYR A 108 -18.46 3.64 -12.41
N LEU A 109 -18.87 2.72 -13.31
CA LEU A 109 -20.21 2.13 -13.27
C LEU A 109 -20.43 1.23 -12.04
N PHE A 110 -19.36 0.74 -11.40
CA PHE A 110 -19.44 0.07 -10.09
C PHE A 110 -19.50 1.10 -8.96
N LYS A 111 -20.66 1.76 -8.82
CA LYS A 111 -20.86 2.97 -7.99
C LYS A 111 -20.38 2.90 -6.54
N GLU A 112 -20.52 1.76 -5.87
CA GLU A 112 -20.09 1.61 -4.47
C GLU A 112 -18.57 1.44 -4.33
N THR A 113 -17.93 0.91 -5.38
CA THR A 113 -16.47 0.69 -5.41
C THR A 113 -15.73 1.94 -5.93
N TRP A 114 -16.39 2.75 -6.76
CA TRP A 114 -15.86 3.99 -7.34
C TRP A 114 -16.00 5.17 -6.37
#